data_AF-A0A1C7HUY5-F1
#
_entry.id   AF-A0A1C7HUY5-F1
#
_cell.length_a   1.000
_cell.length_b   1.000
_cell.length_c   1.000
_cell.angle_alpha   90.00
_cell.angle_beta   90.00
_cell.angle_gamma   90.00
#
_symmetry.space_group_name_H-M   'P 1'
#
loop_
_entity.id
_entity.type
_entity.pdbx_description
1 polymer ?
#
loop_
_entity_poly.entity_id
_entity_poly.type
_entity_poly.pdbx_seq_one_letter_code
_entity_poly.pdbx_strand_id
1 'polypeptide(L)'
;MVKLPTNLTIQPAGKAKSDSRTFPYPIKVISGYYSVQGSATTGLSDGEQARRFADSLAGTEVMFDIVLHADARSRIMGHMYQEGSYGEFLFMRYSIITFYTKLNGVWSARDL
;
A
#
# COMPACT_ATOMS: atom_id res chain seq x y z
N MET A 1 -8.63 2.55 14.74
CA MET A 1 -7.85 1.31 14.47
C MET A 1 -8.45 0.66 13.23
N VAL A 2 -7.75 0.73 12.10
CA VAL A 2 -8.19 0.08 10.85
C VAL A 2 -7.92 -1.42 11.02
N LYS A 3 -8.96 -2.26 11.10
CA LYS A 3 -8.78 -3.72 11.15
C LYS A 3 -8.31 -4.17 9.77
N LEU A 4 -7.09 -4.71 9.69
CA LEU A 4 -6.63 -5.42 8.50
C LEU A 4 -7.58 -6.60 8.24
N PRO A 5 -7.99 -6.88 6.98
CA PRO A 5 -8.94 -7.93 6.69
C PRO A 5 -8.23 -9.27 6.82
N THR A 6 -8.94 -10.27 7.29
CA THR A 6 -8.47 -11.65 7.46
C THR A 6 -8.21 -12.39 6.15
N ASN A 7 -8.48 -11.76 5.00
CA ASN A 7 -8.46 -12.39 3.68
C ASN A 7 -7.21 -12.00 2.85
N LEU A 8 -6.19 -11.46 3.50
CA LEU A 8 -4.91 -11.14 2.86
C LEU A 8 -4.06 -12.41 2.76
N THR A 9 -3.66 -12.76 1.55
CA THR A 9 -2.68 -13.83 1.35
C THR A 9 -1.29 -13.25 1.57
N ILE A 10 -0.70 -13.56 2.73
CA ILE A 10 0.72 -13.27 3.00
C ILE A 10 1.52 -14.44 2.45
N GLN A 11 2.33 -14.19 1.43
CA GLN A 11 3.24 -15.21 0.89
C GLN A 11 4.69 -14.86 1.25
N PRO A 12 5.54 -15.85 1.57
CA PRO A 12 6.97 -15.63 1.60
C PRO A 12 7.45 -15.10 0.25
N ALA A 13 8.37 -14.14 0.25
CA ALA A 13 9.00 -13.70 -0.98
C ALA A 13 9.69 -14.90 -1.67
N GLY A 14 9.54 -15.01 -2.99
CA GLY A 14 10.27 -16.00 -3.79
C GLY A 14 11.78 -15.81 -3.68
N LYS A 15 12.57 -16.82 -4.09
CA LYS A 15 14.03 -16.69 -4.10
C LYS A 15 14.45 -15.54 -5.02
N ALA A 16 15.27 -14.64 -4.49
CA ALA A 16 15.87 -13.57 -5.27
C ALA A 16 16.75 -14.15 -6.40
N LYS A 17 16.86 -13.43 -7.54
CA LYS A 17 17.83 -13.81 -8.58
C LYS A 17 19.25 -13.69 -8.03
N SER A 18 20.20 -14.44 -8.60
CA SER A 18 21.59 -14.47 -8.13
C SER A 18 22.31 -13.12 -8.19
N ASP A 19 21.83 -12.21 -9.03
CA ASP A 19 22.33 -10.84 -9.22
C ASP A 19 21.51 -9.78 -8.47
N SER A 20 20.48 -10.20 -7.72
CA SER A 20 19.67 -9.27 -6.94
C SER A 20 20.45 -8.78 -5.73
N ARG A 21 20.42 -7.46 -5.49
CA ARG A 21 20.81 -6.92 -4.18
C ARG A 21 19.78 -7.37 -3.16
N THR A 22 20.14 -8.36 -2.35
CA THR A 22 19.29 -8.83 -1.25
C THR A 22 19.30 -7.78 -0.16
N PHE A 23 18.12 -7.26 0.20
CA PHE A 23 17.99 -6.45 1.40
C PHE A 23 18.37 -7.30 2.64
N PRO A 24 19.01 -6.71 3.66
CA PRO A 24 19.46 -7.44 4.84
C PRO A 24 18.30 -7.95 5.72
N TYR A 25 17.06 -7.59 5.42
CA TYR A 25 15.87 -7.95 6.20
C TYR A 25 14.79 -8.60 5.32
N PRO A 26 14.02 -9.57 5.84
CA PRO A 26 12.95 -10.22 5.10
C PRO A 26 11.81 -9.22 4.85
N ILE A 27 11.64 -8.82 3.60
CA ILE A 27 10.50 -8.01 3.16
C ILE A 27 9.26 -8.91 3.13
N LYS A 28 8.20 -8.52 3.83
CA LYS A 28 6.90 -9.19 3.67
C LYS A 28 6.22 -8.66 2.41
N VAL A 29 5.67 -9.57 1.61
CA VAL A 29 4.88 -9.20 0.42
C VAL A 29 3.41 -9.50 0.71
N ILE A 30 2.57 -8.47 0.60
CA ILE A 30 1.11 -8.59 0.76
C ILE A 30 0.47 -8.36 -0.60
N SER A 31 -0.34 -9.32 -1.05
CA SER A 31 -1.14 -9.15 -2.27
C SER A 31 -2.58 -9.61 -2.06
N GLY A 32 -3.51 -8.99 -2.81
CA GLY A 32 -4.91 -9.42 -2.82
C GLY A 32 -5.91 -8.27 -2.77
N TYR A 33 -7.06 -8.54 -2.15
CA TYR A 33 -8.17 -7.60 -2.06
C TYR A 33 -8.28 -7.03 -0.65
N TYR A 34 -8.47 -5.72 -0.58
CA TYR A 34 -8.77 -5.02 0.66
C TYR A 34 -10.11 -4.30 0.50
N SER A 35 -11.13 -4.78 1.22
CA SER A 35 -12.44 -4.15 1.20
C SER A 35 -12.39 -2.85 1.99
N VAL A 36 -12.77 -1.77 1.32
CA VAL A 36 -12.95 -0.44 1.91
C VAL A 36 -14.43 -0.10 1.91
N GLN A 37 -14.85 0.71 2.88
CA GLN A 37 -16.18 1.31 2.86
C GLN A 37 -16.21 2.44 1.82
N GLY A 38 -17.31 2.57 1.09
CA GLY A 38 -17.48 3.63 0.09
C GLY A 38 -17.26 5.02 0.68
N SER A 39 -16.80 5.95 -0.15
CA SER A 39 -16.53 7.35 0.25
C SER A 39 -17.78 8.04 0.82
N ALA A 40 -18.98 7.70 0.34
CA ALA A 40 -20.25 8.17 0.87
C ALA A 40 -20.51 7.75 2.33
N THR A 41 -19.95 6.63 2.79
CA THR A 41 -20.08 6.14 4.17
C THR A 41 -19.00 6.72 5.09
N THR A 42 -17.77 6.84 4.58
CA THR A 42 -16.61 7.22 5.41
C THR A 42 -16.32 8.72 5.40
N GLY A 43 -16.83 9.45 4.40
CA GLY A 43 -16.43 10.83 4.12
C GLY A 43 -15.00 10.97 3.61
N LEU A 44 -14.30 9.87 3.36
CA LEU A 44 -12.89 9.86 2.93
C LEU A 44 -12.80 9.64 1.42
N SER A 45 -11.96 10.44 0.77
CA SER A 45 -11.56 10.20 -0.60
C SER A 45 -10.77 8.89 -0.73
N ASP A 46 -10.83 8.25 -1.89
CA ASP A 46 -10.10 6.99 -2.11
C ASP A 46 -8.59 7.14 -1.88
N GLY A 47 -8.03 8.33 -2.16
CA GLY A 47 -6.63 8.65 -1.90
C GLY A 47 -6.29 8.72 -0.40
N GLU A 48 -7.19 9.25 0.43
CA GLU A 48 -7.02 9.20 1.89
C GLU A 48 -7.13 7.79 2.43
N GLN A 49 -8.05 6.99 1.89
CA GLN A 49 -8.19 5.59 2.27
C GLN A 49 -6.94 4.78 1.90
N ALA A 50 -6.38 5.00 0.70
CA ALA A 50 -5.11 4.40 0.27
C ALA A 50 -3.94 4.77 1.19
N ARG A 51 -3.79 6.06 1.55
CA ARG A 51 -2.74 6.50 2.49
C ARG A 51 -2.91 5.87 3.88
N ARG A 52 -4.14 5.78 4.39
CA ARG A 52 -4.44 5.12 5.67
C ARG A 52 -4.15 3.62 5.64
N PHE A 53 -4.40 2.96 4.51
CA PHE A 53 -3.98 1.58 4.32
C PHE A 53 -2.46 1.46 4.41
N ALA A 54 -1.71 2.26 3.67
CA ALA A 54 -0.25 2.25 3.72
C ALA A 54 0.26 2.55 5.14
N ASP A 55 -0.30 3.54 5.82
CA ASP A 55 0.04 3.87 7.21
C ASP A 55 -0.26 2.73 8.20
N SER A 56 -1.25 1.87 7.92
CA SER A 56 -1.53 0.69 8.74
C SER A 56 -0.44 -0.38 8.69
N LEU A 57 0.47 -0.30 7.70
CA LEU A 57 1.63 -1.17 7.55
C LEU A 57 2.89 -0.61 8.22
N ALA A 58 2.83 0.58 8.82
CA ALA A 58 3.96 1.20 9.51
C ALA A 58 4.51 0.29 10.62
N GLY A 59 5.83 0.31 10.83
CA GLY A 59 6.51 -0.58 11.79
C GLY A 59 6.97 -1.92 11.19
N THR A 60 6.66 -2.20 9.92
CA THR A 60 7.09 -3.41 9.21
C THR A 60 7.59 -3.06 7.81
N GLU A 61 8.74 -3.61 7.40
CA GLU A 61 9.19 -3.54 6.00
C GLU A 61 8.25 -4.39 5.12
N VAL A 62 7.38 -3.75 4.35
CA VAL A 62 6.31 -4.40 3.60
C VAL A 62 6.20 -3.83 2.18
N MET A 63 6.32 -4.71 1.20
CA MET A 63 5.84 -4.44 -0.16
C MET A 63 4.39 -4.90 -0.29
N PHE A 64 3.57 -4.13 -1.00
CA PHE A 64 2.16 -4.44 -1.17
C PHE A 64 1.66 -4.19 -2.58
N ASP A 65 0.71 -5.03 -3.00
CA ASP A 65 0.01 -4.94 -4.28
C ASP A 65 -1.46 -5.32 -4.07
N ILE A 66 -2.31 -4.31 -3.91
CA ILE A 66 -3.63 -4.45 -3.32
C ILE A 66 -4.68 -3.82 -4.23
N VAL A 67 -5.76 -4.57 -4.48
CA VAL A 67 -6.99 -4.01 -5.03
C VAL A 67 -7.85 -3.48 -3.88
N LEU A 68 -8.04 -2.17 -3.84
CA LEU A 68 -8.99 -1.51 -2.96
C LEU A 68 -10.41 -1.72 -3.54
N HIS A 69 -11.20 -2.52 -2.83
CA HIS A 69 -12.54 -2.92 -3.25
C HIS A 69 -13.60 -2.13 -2.47
N ALA A 70 -14.06 -1.04 -3.09
CA ALA A 70 -15.32 -0.34 -2.80
C ALA A 70 -16.08 -0.16 -4.13
N ASP A 71 -16.69 1.01 -4.35
CA ASP A 71 -17.46 1.34 -5.56
C ASP A 71 -16.56 1.52 -6.80
N ALA A 72 -15.32 1.98 -6.61
CA ALA A 72 -14.30 2.10 -7.65
C ALA A 72 -13.17 1.09 -7.39
N ARG A 73 -13.00 0.11 -8.29
CA ARG A 73 -11.93 -0.89 -8.24
C ARG A 73 -10.58 -0.24 -8.51
N SER A 74 -9.96 0.29 -7.47
CA SER A 74 -8.67 0.96 -7.55
C SER A 74 -7.56 0.04 -7.08
N ARG A 75 -6.33 0.24 -7.56
CA ARG A 75 -5.18 -0.58 -7.18
C ARG A 75 -4.09 0.28 -6.58
N ILE A 76 -3.50 -0.17 -5.48
CA ILE A 76 -2.31 0.42 -4.89
C ILE A 76 -1.16 -0.56 -4.94
N MET A 77 0.02 -0.08 -5.34
CA MET A 77 1.25 -0.87 -5.36
C MET A 77 2.37 -0.03 -4.78
N GLY A 78 3.08 -0.54 -3.78
CA GLY A 78 4.11 0.24 -3.13
C GLY A 78 4.89 -0.48 -2.05
N HIS A 79 5.62 0.33 -1.30
CA HIS A 79 6.54 -0.08 -0.25
C HIS A 79 6.36 0.83 0.97
N MET A 80 6.21 0.22 2.14
CA MET A 80 6.34 0.90 3.43
C MET A 80 7.59 0.38 4.13
N TYR A 81 8.46 1.30 4.53
CA TYR A 81 9.70 0.98 5.21
C TYR A 81 9.44 0.73 6.69
N GLN A 82 10.29 -0.08 7.34
CA GLN A 82 10.13 -0.51 8.73
C GLN A 82 9.90 0.63 9.73
N GLU A 83 10.53 1.79 9.52
CA GLU A 83 10.38 2.94 10.41
C GLU A 83 9.02 3.65 10.27
N GLY A 84 8.25 3.36 9.21
CA GLY A 84 6.96 3.99 8.93
C GLY A 84 7.02 5.48 8.55
N SER A 85 8.19 6.11 8.69
CA SER A 85 8.48 7.50 8.32
C SER A 85 8.73 7.68 6.82
N TYR A 86 9.08 6.60 6.13
CA TYR A 86 9.32 6.54 4.70
C TYR A 86 8.39 5.53 4.05
N GLY A 87 8.00 5.80 2.81
CA GLY A 87 7.14 4.93 2.01
C GLY A 87 6.79 5.53 0.68
N GLU A 88 6.37 4.71 -0.26
CA GLU A 88 5.93 5.15 -1.58
C GLU A 88 4.93 4.18 -2.16
N PHE A 89 3.97 4.69 -2.93
CA PHE A 89 3.06 3.84 -3.68
C PHE A 89 2.45 4.54 -4.88
N LEU A 90 2.15 3.75 -5.91
CA LEU A 90 1.29 4.13 -7.02
C LEU A 90 -0.16 3.87 -6.64
N PHE A 91 -1.02 4.83 -6.92
CA PHE A 91 -2.46 4.70 -6.81
C PHE A 91 -3.10 4.80 -8.18
N MET A 92 -3.57 3.66 -8.70
CA MET A 92 -4.16 3.53 -10.02
C MET A 92 -5.69 3.49 -9.90
N ARG A 93 -6.34 4.43 -10.57
CA ARG A 93 -7.79 4.55 -10.70
C ARG A 93 -8.17 4.54 -12.20
N TYR A 94 -9.46 4.47 -12.49
CA TYR A 94 -10.00 4.32 -13.86
C TYR A 94 -9.36 5.23 -14.92
N SER A 95 -9.00 6.47 -14.57
CA SER A 95 -8.46 7.46 -15.51
C SER A 95 -7.22 8.21 -15.02
N ILE A 96 -6.64 7.83 -13.88
CA ILE A 96 -5.54 8.58 -13.27
C ILE A 96 -4.61 7.66 -12.48
N ILE A 97 -3.31 7.93 -12.56
CA ILE A 97 -2.31 7.33 -11.70
C ILE A 97 -1.72 8.46 -10.85
N THR A 98 -1.76 8.29 -9.54
CA THR A 98 -1.15 9.22 -8.59
C THR A 98 0.01 8.52 -7.88
N PHE A 99 1.19 9.12 -7.91
CA PHE A 99 2.34 8.66 -7.12
C PHE A 99 2.35 9.36 -5.75
N TYR A 100 2.33 8.57 -4.68
CA TYR A 100 2.45 9.04 -3.31
C TYR A 100 3.83 8.73 -2.75
N THR A 101 4.40 9.70 -2.06
CA THR A 101 5.69 9.57 -1.36
C THR A 101 5.55 10.06 0.07
N LYS A 102 6.06 9.28 1.03
CA LYS A 102 6.13 9.64 2.44
C LYS A 102 7.57 9.94 2.79
N LEU A 103 7.81 11.15 3.25
CA LEU A 103 9.12 11.58 3.75
C LEU A 103 8.91 12.18 5.14
N ASN A 104 9.67 11.70 6.12
CA ASN A 104 9.58 12.16 7.51
C ASN A 104 8.15 12.18 8.07
N GLY A 105 7.37 11.13 7.76
CA GLY A 105 5.99 11.00 8.24
C GLY A 105 4.93 11.73 7.42
N VAL A 106 5.32 12.57 6.45
CA VAL A 106 4.40 13.41 5.67
C VAL A 106 4.22 12.86 4.26
N TRP A 107 2.97 12.67 3.85
CA TRP A 107 2.61 12.24 2.50
C TRP A 107 2.53 13.42 1.53
N SER A 108 3.19 13.27 0.39
CA SER A 108 3.08 14.13 -0.80
C SER A 108 2.53 13.32 -1.97
N ALA A 109 1.94 14.01 -2.96
CA ALA A 109 1.31 13.38 -4.11
C ALA A 109 1.70 14.09 -5.42
N ARG A 110 1.83 13.32 -6.49
CA ARG A 110 2.02 13.79 -7.86
C ARG A 110 1.22 12.93 -8.82
N ASP A 111 0.37 13.54 -9.63
CA ASP A 111 -0.30 12.84 -10.73
C ASP A 111 0.67 12.60 -11.89
N LEU A 112 0.54 11.44 -12.55
CA LEU A 112 1.39 10.95 -13.63
C LEU A 112 0.67 10.94 -14.98
#